data_AF-A0A956KLW1-F1
#
_entry.id   AF-A0A956KLW1-F1
#
_cell.length_a   1.000
_cell.length_b   1.000
_cell.length_c   1.000
_cell.angle_alpha   90.00
_cell.angle_beta   90.00
_cell.angle_gamma   90.00
#
_symmetry.space_group_name_H-M   'P 1'
#
loop_
_entity.id
_entity.type
_entity.pdbx_description
1 polymer ?
#
loop_
_entity_poly.entity_id
_entity_poly.type
_entity_poly.pdbx_seq_one_letter_code
_entity_poly.pdbx_strand_id
1 'polypeptide(L)'
;HDGYLQAVSPTTGKRLWRSKAGRRQPYGIGCAGPIIVGDTVVCVTVEEDGPRCFLTGLDLGSGEVRWDLSHEAVGRKLRAEQRRSGSGFSGEWSWYCTPTFADGWLLAQTDAGIVALR
;
A
#
# COMPACT_ATOMS: atom_id res chain seq x y z
N HIS A 1 -2.07 -11.03 11.74
CA HIS A 1 -2.86 -9.85 11.31
C HIS A 1 -4.13 -10.36 10.63
N ASP A 2 -5.19 -9.57 10.50
CA ASP A 2 -6.51 -9.98 9.99
C ASP A 2 -6.94 -9.23 8.71
N GLY A 3 -6.04 -8.42 8.14
CA GLY A 3 -6.31 -7.61 6.95
C GLY A 3 -7.22 -6.40 7.18
N TYR A 4 -7.52 -6.04 8.43
CA TYR A 4 -8.31 -4.86 8.74
C TYR A 4 -7.43 -3.68 9.16
N LEU A 5 -7.83 -2.49 8.70
CA LEU A 5 -7.37 -1.23 9.23
C LEU A 5 -8.48 -0.60 10.06
N GLN A 6 -8.12 0.16 11.08
CA GLN A 6 -9.07 0.85 11.94
C GLN A 6 -8.60 2.27 12.25
N ALA A 7 -9.56 3.18 12.33
CA ALA A 7 -9.33 4.49 12.92
C ALA A 7 -10.03 4.57 14.28
N VAL A 8 -9.38 5.25 15.21
CA VAL A 8 -9.89 5.53 16.55
C VAL A 8 -9.82 7.03 16.82
N SER A 9 -10.78 7.52 17.61
CA SER A 9 -10.74 8.88 18.13
C SER A 9 -9.51 9.03 19.02
N PRO A 10 -8.64 10.04 18.79
CA PRO A 10 -7.44 10.23 19.59
C PRO A 10 -7.76 10.67 21.03
N THR A 11 -8.93 11.26 21.25
CA THR A 11 -9.36 11.76 22.57
C THR A 11 -10.10 10.71 23.39
N THR A 12 -10.88 9.84 22.74
CA THR A 12 -11.76 8.88 23.44
C THR A 12 -11.37 7.43 23.26
N GLY A 13 -10.48 7.11 22.31
CA GLY A 13 -10.16 5.73 21.91
C GLY A 13 -11.30 5.00 21.21
N LYS A 14 -12.47 5.63 21.03
CA LYS A 14 -13.62 5.01 20.35
C LYS A 14 -13.30 4.78 18.89
N ARG A 15 -13.64 3.59 18.39
CA ARG A 15 -13.51 3.24 16.98
C ARG A 15 -14.40 4.13 16.12
N LEU A 16 -13.79 4.82 15.17
CA LEU A 16 -14.47 5.61 14.14
C LEU A 16 -14.94 4.70 13.02
N TRP A 17 -14.03 3.85 12.52
CA TRP A 17 -14.32 2.82 11.53
C TRP A 17 -13.34 1.65 11.66
N ARG A 18 -13.70 0.51 11.05
CA ARG A 18 -12.83 -0.65 10.82
C ARG A 18 -13.24 -1.29 9.51
N SER A 19 -12.29 -1.38 8.59
CA SER A 19 -12.54 -1.79 7.21
C SER A 19 -11.51 -2.79 6.76
N LYS A 20 -11.91 -3.69 5.86
CA LYS A 20 -10.98 -4.59 5.20
C LYS A 20 -10.09 -3.75 4.30
N ALA A 21 -8.79 -3.73 4.56
CA ALA A 21 -7.84 -2.86 3.90
C ALA A 21 -7.43 -3.46 2.54
N GLY A 22 -8.34 -3.44 1.57
CA GLY A 22 -8.11 -3.97 0.23
C GLY A 22 -9.35 -4.67 -0.35
N ARG A 23 -9.49 -4.62 -1.67
CA ARG A 23 -10.63 -5.18 -2.41
C ARG A 23 -10.59 -6.71 -2.51
N ARG A 24 -9.42 -7.32 -2.34
CA ARG A 24 -9.13 -8.71 -2.69
C ARG A 24 -8.74 -9.57 -1.50
N GLN A 25 -9.49 -9.43 -0.42
CA GLN A 25 -9.28 -10.21 0.79
C GLN A 25 -7.84 -10.14 1.35
N PRO A 26 -7.39 -8.98 1.83
CA PRO A 26 -6.11 -8.88 2.53
C PRO A 26 -6.06 -9.85 3.72
N TYR A 27 -4.95 -10.57 3.83
CA TYR A 27 -4.53 -11.31 5.02
C TYR A 27 -3.87 -10.37 6.05
N GLY A 28 -3.25 -9.29 5.58
CA GLY A 28 -2.55 -8.35 6.44
C GLY A 28 -2.45 -6.94 5.87
N ILE A 29 -2.15 -6.02 6.77
CA ILE A 29 -1.53 -4.73 6.46
C ILE A 29 -0.01 -4.92 6.55
N GLY A 30 0.74 -4.07 5.84
CA GLY A 30 2.18 -4.13 5.80
C GLY A 30 2.82 -4.03 7.19
N CYS A 31 4.09 -4.44 7.32
CA CYS A 31 4.82 -4.30 8.57
C CYS A 31 5.05 -2.83 8.95
N ALA A 32 4.99 -1.94 7.97
CA ALA A 32 5.09 -0.50 8.12
C ALA A 32 3.72 0.17 8.25
N GLY A 33 3.69 1.33 8.92
CA GLY A 33 2.45 2.04 9.24
C GLY A 33 1.80 2.73 8.03
N PRO A 34 0.47 2.94 8.07
CA PRO A 34 -0.22 3.77 7.09
C PRO A 34 0.22 5.24 7.20
N ILE A 35 0.06 5.99 6.11
CA ILE A 35 0.15 7.46 6.11
C ILE A 35 -1.19 8.09 5.74
N ILE A 36 -1.35 9.37 6.01
CA ILE A 36 -2.50 10.17 5.58
C ILE A 36 -2.02 11.21 4.57
N VAL A 37 -2.68 11.26 3.41
CA VAL A 37 -2.46 12.27 2.36
C VAL A 37 -3.82 12.88 2.02
N GLY A 38 -4.04 14.13 2.43
CA GLY A 38 -5.34 14.77 2.30
C GLY A 38 -6.43 13.98 3.04
N ASP A 39 -7.43 13.52 2.30
CA ASP A 39 -8.56 12.72 2.79
C ASP A 39 -8.38 11.20 2.57
N THR A 40 -7.16 10.77 2.25
CA THR A 40 -6.85 9.38 1.90
C THR A 40 -5.84 8.79 2.88
N VAL A 41 -6.15 7.61 3.42
CA VAL A 41 -5.21 6.76 4.15
C VAL A 41 -4.51 5.85 3.14
N VAL A 42 -3.18 5.83 3.14
CA VAL A 42 -2.40 4.99 2.24
C VAL A 42 -1.61 3.96 3.03
N CYS A 43 -1.71 2.69 2.65
CA CYS A 43 -0.94 1.61 3.27
C CYS A 43 -0.56 0.54 2.25
N VAL A 44 0.38 -0.33 2.64
CA VAL A 44 0.62 -1.59 1.92
C VAL A 44 -0.29 -2.67 2.50
N THR A 45 -0.89 -3.48 1.65
CA THR A 45 -1.78 -4.59 2.02
C THR A 45 -1.26 -5.87 1.40
N VAL A 46 -1.46 -7.02 2.06
CA VAL A 46 -0.90 -8.32 1.69
C VAL A 46 -2.04 -9.32 1.53
N GLU A 47 -2.15 -9.96 0.38
CA GLU A 47 -3.13 -11.02 0.12
C GLU A 47 -2.71 -12.37 0.73
N GLU A 48 -3.69 -13.25 0.97
CA GLU A 48 -3.50 -14.57 1.58
C GLU A 48 -2.86 -15.60 0.63
N ASP A 49 -3.19 -15.54 -0.67
CA ASP A 49 -2.81 -16.54 -1.67
C ASP A 49 -1.48 -16.23 -2.41
N GLY A 50 -0.57 -15.47 -1.79
CA GLY A 50 0.79 -15.23 -2.29
C GLY A 50 1.39 -13.88 -1.86
N PRO A 51 2.67 -13.59 -2.19
CA PRO A 51 3.37 -12.35 -1.80
C PRO A 51 2.86 -11.09 -2.53
N ARG A 52 1.60 -11.08 -2.99
CA ARG A 52 1.02 -9.95 -3.70
C ARG A 52 0.73 -8.85 -2.69
N CYS A 53 1.66 -7.93 -2.61
CA CYS A 53 1.46 -6.68 -1.91
C CYS A 53 0.77 -5.68 -2.85
N PHE A 54 -0.08 -4.83 -2.28
CA PHE A 54 -0.76 -3.73 -2.98
C PHE A 54 -0.51 -2.44 -2.23
N LEU A 55 -0.38 -1.34 -2.97
CA LEU A 55 -0.53 -0.02 -2.39
C LEU A 55 -2.03 0.31 -2.40
N THR A 56 -2.61 0.52 -1.23
CA THR A 56 -4.06 0.67 -1.04
C THR A 56 -4.37 2.06 -0.51
N GLY A 57 -5.37 2.70 -1.09
CA GLY A 57 -5.92 3.98 -0.64
C GLY A 57 -7.32 3.81 -0.10
N LEU A 58 -7.54 4.26 1.13
CA LEU A 58 -8.84 4.27 1.79
C LEU A 58 -9.30 5.70 2.05
N ASP A 59 -10.60 5.93 1.99
CA ASP A 59 -11.22 7.17 2.46
C ASP A 59 -10.97 7.34 3.97
N LEU A 60 -10.47 8.50 4.39
CA LEU A 60 -10.13 8.77 5.79
C LEU A 60 -11.36 8.80 6.71
N GLY A 61 -12.50 9.28 6.21
CA GLY A 61 -13.71 9.44 7.01
C GLY A 61 -14.45 8.13 7.28
N SER A 62 -14.45 7.23 6.31
CA SER A 62 -15.25 5.99 6.31
C SER A 62 -14.42 4.71 6.35
N GLY A 63 -13.15 4.78 5.95
CA GLY A 63 -12.30 3.60 5.73
C GLY A 63 -12.68 2.81 4.47
N GLU A 64 -13.47 3.36 3.54
CA GLU A 64 -13.82 2.68 2.29
C GLU A 64 -12.62 2.64 1.32
N VAL A 65 -12.36 1.50 0.68
CA VAL A 65 -11.25 1.35 -0.27
C VAL A 65 -11.54 2.08 -1.58
N ARG A 66 -10.84 3.20 -1.81
CA ARG A 66 -10.94 4.01 -3.03
C ARG A 66 -10.19 3.39 -4.21
N TRP A 67 -9.01 2.82 -3.96
CA TRP A 67 -8.17 2.21 -4.99
C TRP A 67 -7.18 1.20 -4.41
N ASP A 68 -6.76 0.25 -5.24
CA ASP A 68 -5.67 -0.69 -5.00
C ASP A 68 -4.77 -0.73 -6.23
N LEU A 69 -3.48 -0.45 -6.03
CA LEU A 69 -2.48 -0.53 -7.08
C LEU A 69 -1.70 -1.83 -6.93
N SER A 70 -1.91 -2.75 -7.87
CA SER A 70 -1.08 -3.95 -7.94
C SER A 70 0.31 -3.59 -8.43
N HIS A 71 1.26 -4.45 -8.08
CA HIS A 71 2.60 -4.34 -8.64
C HIS A 71 2.58 -4.49 -10.19
N GLU A 72 1.68 -5.24 -10.83
CA GLU A 72 1.72 -5.43 -12.29
C GLU A 72 1.67 -4.12 -13.09
N ALA A 73 0.89 -3.14 -12.64
CA ALA A 73 0.73 -1.86 -13.33
C ALA A 73 2.03 -1.03 -13.33
N VAL A 74 2.74 -1.05 -12.21
CA VAL A 74 4.02 -0.33 -12.00
C VAL A 74 5.20 -1.17 -12.51
N GLY A 75 5.16 -2.45 -12.21
CA GLY A 75 6.14 -3.48 -12.51
C GLY A 75 6.39 -3.77 -13.96
N ARG A 76 5.38 -3.68 -14.84
CA ARG A 76 5.64 -3.82 -16.29
C ARG A 76 6.63 -2.77 -16.78
N LYS A 77 6.58 -1.55 -16.25
CA LYS A 77 7.51 -0.47 -16.60
C LYS A 77 8.90 -0.73 -16.01
N LEU A 78 8.97 -1.13 -14.74
CA LEU A 78 10.23 -1.47 -14.07
C LEU A 78 10.94 -2.70 -14.67
N ARG A 79 10.20 -3.76 -14.99
CA ARG A 79 10.73 -5.02 -15.55
C ARG A 79 11.41 -4.84 -16.91
N ALA A 80 10.98 -3.87 -17.71
CA ALA A 80 11.60 -3.56 -18.99
C ALA A 80 13.03 -3.02 -18.82
N GLU A 81 13.27 -2.22 -17.77
CA GLU A 81 14.60 -1.69 -17.43
C GLU A 81 15.45 -2.75 -16.70
N GLN A 82 14.85 -3.55 -15.82
CA GLN A 82 15.51 -4.65 -15.11
C GLN A 82 16.06 -5.74 -16.04
N ARG A 83 15.34 -6.07 -17.12
CA ARG A 83 15.82 -7.03 -18.13
C ARG A 83 17.12 -6.58 -18.81
N ARG A 84 17.40 -5.27 -18.82
CA ARG A 84 18.66 -4.73 -19.35
C ARG A 84 19.79 -4.77 -18.33
N SER A 85 19.49 -4.78 -17.03
CA SER A 85 20.49 -4.78 -15.95
C SER A 85 20.79 -6.17 -15.35
N GLY A 86 19.97 -7.18 -15.62
CA GLY A 86 20.17 -8.55 -15.13
C GLY A 86 19.77 -8.78 -13.66
N SER A 87 18.98 -7.89 -13.05
CA SER A 87 18.57 -8.02 -11.64
C SER A 87 17.49 -9.09 -11.42
N GLY A 88 17.57 -9.85 -10.33
CA GLY A 88 16.62 -10.92 -9.95
C GLY A 88 15.35 -10.48 -9.21
N PHE A 89 15.06 -9.18 -9.12
CA PHE A 89 13.90 -8.67 -8.37
C PHE A 89 12.59 -8.81 -9.15
N SER A 90 11.50 -9.00 -8.42
CA SER A 90 10.16 -9.19 -8.99
C SER A 90 9.46 -7.86 -9.29
N GLY A 91 9.90 -6.77 -8.67
CA GLY A 91 9.27 -5.46 -8.63
C GLY A 91 8.17 -5.32 -7.57
N GLU A 92 7.76 -6.38 -6.87
CA GLU A 92 6.62 -6.37 -5.93
C GLU A 92 6.72 -5.25 -4.88
N TRP A 93 5.56 -4.69 -4.49
CA TRP A 93 5.51 -3.73 -3.39
C TRP A 93 6.14 -4.35 -2.14
N SER A 94 6.99 -3.60 -1.46
CA SER A 94 7.69 -4.11 -0.28
C SER A 94 6.73 -4.19 0.90
N TRP A 95 6.70 -5.35 1.55
CA TRP A 95 5.93 -5.57 2.78
C TRP A 95 6.37 -4.63 3.92
N TYR A 96 7.61 -4.14 3.87
CA TYR A 96 8.22 -3.25 4.86
C TYR A 96 8.16 -1.76 4.47
N CYS A 97 7.43 -1.41 3.40
CA CYS A 97 7.35 -0.04 2.93
C CYS A 97 6.41 0.81 3.80
N THR A 98 6.93 1.90 4.37
CA THR A 98 6.11 3.05 4.77
C THR A 98 6.05 4.00 3.57
N PRO A 99 4.90 4.13 2.88
CA PRO A 99 4.77 5.12 1.82
C PRO A 99 5.04 6.52 2.38
N THR A 100 5.50 7.45 1.55
CA THR A 100 5.74 8.84 1.93
C THR A 100 5.16 9.76 0.88
N PHE A 101 4.64 10.92 1.30
CA PHE A 101 4.15 11.94 0.39
C PHE A 101 5.00 13.21 0.51
N ALA A 102 5.57 13.66 -0.61
CA ALA A 102 6.40 14.86 -0.68
C ALA A 102 6.24 15.52 -2.04
N ASP A 103 6.12 16.85 -2.07
CA ASP A 103 6.06 17.65 -3.30
C ASP A 103 5.04 17.18 -4.34
N GLY A 104 3.90 16.68 -3.88
CA GLY A 104 2.84 16.16 -4.76
C GLY A 104 3.06 14.73 -5.26
N TRP A 105 4.09 14.04 -4.76
CA TRP A 105 4.41 12.67 -5.13
C TRP A 105 4.19 11.71 -3.96
N LEU A 106 3.51 10.61 -4.24
CA LEU A 106 3.47 9.44 -3.37
C LEU A 106 4.64 8.52 -3.73
N LEU A 107 5.56 8.37 -2.79
CA LEU A 107 6.74 7.52 -2.90
C LEU A 107 6.47 6.21 -2.16
N ALA A 108 6.68 5.08 -2.82
CA ALA A 108 6.52 3.76 -2.23
C ALA A 108 7.62 2.81 -2.72
N GLN A 109 8.11 1.96 -1.81
CA GLN A 109 9.18 1.02 -2.09
C GLN A 109 8.63 -0.30 -2.65
N THR A 110 9.33 -0.81 -3.64
CA THR A 110 9.26 -2.18 -4.13
C THR A 110 10.53 -2.96 -3.76
N ASP A 111 10.55 -4.27 -3.98
CA ASP A 111 11.78 -5.07 -3.89
C ASP A 111 12.88 -4.63 -4.89
N ALA A 112 12.52 -3.80 -5.88
CA ALA A 112 13.43 -3.35 -6.92
C ALA A 112 13.83 -1.86 -6.83
N GLY A 113 13.22 -1.08 -5.92
CA GLY A 113 13.54 0.34 -5.77
C GLY A 113 12.38 1.19 -5.25
N ILE A 114 12.48 2.51 -5.44
CA ILE A 114 11.42 3.47 -5.08
C ILE A 114 10.63 3.83 -6.33
N VAL A 115 9.30 3.82 -6.20
CA VAL A 115 8.35 4.24 -7.22
C VAL A 115 7.73 5.57 -6.80
N ALA A 116 7.74 6.54 -7.70
CA ALA A 116 7.04 7.80 -7.54
C ALA A 116 5.71 7.77 -8.32
N LEU A 117 4.62 8.06 -7.63
CA LEU A 117 3.25 8.13 -8.15
C LEU A 117 2.74 9.57 -8.02
N ARG A 118 2.01 10.06 -9.00
CA ARG A 118 1.40 11.40 -9.02
C ARG A 118 -0.08 11.32 -9.32
#